data_AF-A0A1I1Y370-F1
#
_entry.id   AF-A0A1I1Y370-F1
#
_cell.length_a   1.000
_cell.length_b   1.000
_cell.length_c   1.000
_cell.angle_alpha   90.00
_cell.angle_beta   90.00
_cell.angle_gamma   90.00
#
_symmetry.space_group_name_H-M   'P 1'
#
loop_
_entity.id
_entity.type
_entity.pdbx_description
1 polymer ?
#
loop_
_entity_poly.entity_id
_entity_poly.type
_entity_poly.pdbx_seq_one_letter_code
_entity_poly.pdbx_strand_id
1 'polypeptide(L)'
;MTARVLWHEIRRSGLPLWITPLLLLVSGLVFIQTLLRTGGQRLEWATSIFYDMTPMVVLASTLALVVAAWRAGRERRRGVAELIESTPRASSQRALLSWISVAIWPVVSCLPAVVAFGSLSREAVSGPPLFGILAAGLATVVAYAALGFAVGTFVPGRFTAPVAGVVSFVVTIALGPRVPHGLLSVVPQPTYGTIATNRSSVGLWDRPVWWFAPAAALWFAALAVALLVVATARRRLLTIVPSALAVLLAIPLAQTQVWRIDTASPSLNCSDGSVRVCVPNEVGVAPNAVATSTKPVRTRLDDLPTVAPLGVVDSTSASAYVWPQNCRSYPERIRCSSPRPSTAGEKLAERVSGWQCSSSSSPGTPMYTSPAPRLERGVRDWLLGRTGDSASEIARYLATLPDNERHEWLSRYLLAAERCDVSAVAGLRVS
;
A
#
# COMPACT_ATOMS: atom_id res chain seq x y z
N MET A 1 35.03 -6.81 25.74
CA MET A 1 34.52 -7.06 27.12
C MET A 1 32.99 -6.91 27.24
N THR A 2 32.21 -7.27 26.20
CA THR A 2 30.84 -6.77 26.04
C THR A 2 29.77 -7.87 25.97
N ALA A 3 30.08 -9.02 25.34
CA ALA A 3 29.10 -10.10 25.15
C ALA A 3 28.60 -10.74 26.46
N ARG A 4 29.50 -11.03 27.42
CA ARG A 4 29.10 -11.62 28.73
C ARG A 4 28.23 -10.67 29.56
N VAL A 5 28.55 -9.38 29.54
CA VAL A 5 27.77 -8.36 30.26
C VAL A 5 26.40 -8.20 29.63
N LEU A 6 26.33 -8.11 28.30
CA LEU A 6 25.07 -8.08 27.56
C LEU A 6 24.23 -9.33 27.83
N TRP A 7 24.84 -10.51 27.82
CA TRP A 7 24.19 -11.78 28.12
C TRP A 7 23.62 -11.84 29.54
N HIS A 8 24.38 -11.36 30.52
CA HIS A 8 23.89 -11.31 31.89
C HIS A 8 22.69 -10.37 32.03
N GLU A 9 22.73 -9.22 31.37
CA GLU A 9 21.65 -8.25 31.45
C GLU A 9 20.38 -8.72 30.74
N ILE A 10 20.55 -9.44 29.63
CA ILE A 10 19.46 -10.17 28.96
C ILE A 10 18.82 -11.17 29.92
N ARG A 11 19.58 -12.02 30.61
CA ARG A 11 19.04 -13.00 31.58
C ARG A 11 18.34 -12.34 32.76
N ARG A 12 18.92 -11.27 33.30
CA ARG A 12 18.37 -10.53 34.45
C ARG A 12 17.05 -9.85 34.15
N SER A 13 16.77 -9.66 32.86
CA SER A 13 15.67 -8.79 32.47
C SER A 13 14.28 -9.43 32.61
N GLY A 14 14.17 -10.77 32.66
CA GLY A 14 12.96 -11.56 32.97
C GLY A 14 11.80 -11.45 31.96
N LEU A 15 11.58 -10.25 31.41
CA LEU A 15 10.63 -9.93 30.34
C LEU A 15 10.90 -10.63 29.00
N PRO A 16 12.14 -10.70 28.46
CA PRO A 16 12.36 -11.32 27.15
C PRO A 16 12.17 -12.83 27.18
N LEU A 17 12.12 -13.47 28.35
CA LEU A 17 11.81 -14.90 28.43
C LEU A 17 10.36 -15.22 28.08
N TRP A 18 9.43 -14.28 28.23
CA TRP A 18 8.00 -14.50 27.94
C TRP A 18 7.50 -13.70 26.74
N ILE A 19 7.96 -12.47 26.57
CA ILE A 19 7.50 -11.59 25.48
C ILE A 19 8.04 -12.06 24.13
N THR A 20 9.28 -12.53 24.08
CA THR A 20 9.90 -12.99 22.83
C THR A 20 9.27 -14.25 22.27
N PRO A 21 9.06 -15.35 23.04
CA PRO A 21 8.37 -16.52 22.50
C PRO A 21 6.92 -16.21 22.14
N LEU A 22 6.23 -15.33 22.87
CA LEU A 22 4.88 -14.89 22.49
C LEU A 22 4.89 -14.13 21.16
N LEU A 23 5.83 -13.20 20.98
CA LEU A 23 6.01 -12.46 19.74
C LEU A 23 6.36 -13.37 18.57
N LEU A 24 7.28 -14.31 18.78
CA LEU A 24 7.66 -15.31 17.77
C LEU A 24 6.51 -16.25 17.45
N LEU A 25 5.68 -16.61 18.44
CA LEU A 25 4.50 -17.46 18.25
C LEU A 25 3.41 -16.71 17.49
N VAL A 26 3.12 -15.46 17.84
CA VAL A 26 2.17 -14.61 17.09
C VAL A 26 2.68 -14.37 15.67
N SER A 27 3.98 -14.09 15.51
CA SER A 27 4.61 -13.92 14.20
C SER A 27 4.56 -15.20 13.37
N GLY A 28 4.88 -16.34 13.98
CA GLY A 28 4.80 -17.66 13.37
C GLY A 28 3.37 -18.04 13.00
N LEU A 29 2.38 -17.73 13.84
CA LEU A 29 0.95 -17.98 13.56
C LEU A 29 0.46 -17.17 12.38
N VAL A 30 0.75 -15.86 12.35
CA VAL A 30 0.38 -15.01 11.20
C VAL A 30 1.11 -15.49 9.94
N PHE A 31 2.39 -15.87 10.04
CA PHE A 31 3.13 -16.42 8.90
C PHE A 31 2.53 -17.74 8.40
N ILE A 32 2.24 -18.70 9.28
CA ILE A 32 1.61 -19.98 8.93
C ILE A 32 0.23 -19.72 8.32
N GLN A 33 -0.54 -18.81 8.90
CA GLN A 33 -1.85 -18.40 8.38
C GLN A 33 -1.72 -17.79 6.98
N THR A 34 -0.69 -16.96 6.72
CA THR A 34 -0.37 -16.49 5.37
C THR A 34 -0.05 -17.66 4.46
N LEU A 35 0.94 -18.49 4.78
CA LEU A 35 1.37 -19.62 3.94
C LEU A 35 0.20 -20.55 3.58
N LEU A 36 -0.63 -20.91 4.56
CA LEU A 36 -1.79 -21.77 4.34
C LEU A 36 -2.86 -21.10 3.46
N ARG A 37 -2.97 -19.77 3.50
CA ARG A 37 -3.96 -19.01 2.72
C ARG A 37 -3.50 -18.70 1.31
N THR A 38 -2.18 -18.52 1.13
CA THR A 38 -1.52 -18.13 -0.12
C THR A 38 -0.93 -19.31 -0.87
N GLY A 39 -0.87 -20.52 -0.27
CA GLY A 39 -0.41 -21.73 -0.93
C GLY A 39 -1.08 -21.95 -2.30
N GLY A 40 -0.27 -21.90 -3.36
CA GLY A 40 -0.71 -22.04 -4.76
C GLY A 40 -1.08 -20.73 -5.48
N GLN A 41 -0.95 -19.58 -4.84
CA GLN A 41 -1.19 -18.26 -5.44
C GLN A 41 0.13 -17.53 -5.67
N ARG A 42 0.33 -17.10 -6.91
CA ARG A 42 1.42 -16.22 -7.30
C ARG A 42 1.17 -14.82 -6.73
N LEU A 43 2.01 -14.36 -5.80
CA LEU A 43 1.88 -13.05 -5.14
C LEU A 43 2.91 -12.06 -5.69
N GLU A 44 2.52 -10.78 -5.72
CA GLU A 44 3.43 -9.68 -6.00
C GLU A 44 4.18 -9.22 -4.74
N TRP A 45 5.36 -8.63 -4.93
CA TRP A 45 6.20 -8.13 -3.83
C TRP A 45 5.50 -7.13 -2.94
N ALA A 46 4.79 -6.15 -3.52
CA ALA A 46 4.09 -5.12 -2.76
C ALA A 46 3.03 -5.76 -1.85
N THR A 47 2.32 -6.76 -2.36
CA THR A 47 1.25 -7.48 -1.67
C THR A 47 1.77 -8.26 -0.46
N SER A 48 2.91 -8.96 -0.58
CA SER A 48 3.52 -9.67 0.56
C SER A 48 4.03 -8.70 1.64
N ILE A 49 4.57 -7.54 1.27
CA ILE A 49 4.99 -6.51 2.24
C ILE A 49 3.78 -5.96 3.02
N PHE A 50 2.67 -5.70 2.33
CA PHE A 50 1.47 -5.17 2.97
C PHE A 50 0.82 -6.16 3.94
N TYR A 51 0.75 -7.43 3.58
CA TYR A 51 0.02 -8.39 4.40
C TYR A 51 0.88 -9.09 5.45
N ASP A 52 2.17 -9.32 5.18
CA ASP A 52 3.01 -10.11 6.07
C ASP A 52 3.91 -9.23 6.95
N MET A 53 4.57 -8.25 6.34
CA MET A 53 5.57 -7.43 7.04
C MET A 53 4.96 -6.32 7.88
N THR A 54 4.02 -5.61 7.28
CA THR A 54 3.38 -4.43 7.86
C THR A 54 2.79 -4.71 9.26
N PRO A 55 1.88 -5.69 9.45
CA PRO A 55 1.32 -5.96 10.77
C PRO A 55 2.38 -6.41 11.79
N MET A 56 3.40 -7.15 11.33
CA MET A 56 4.51 -7.58 12.19
C MET A 56 5.33 -6.41 12.70
N VAL A 57 5.70 -5.49 11.81
CA VAL A 57 6.43 -4.27 12.17
C VAL A 57 5.57 -3.39 13.09
N VAL A 58 4.24 -3.31 12.88
CA VAL A 58 3.32 -2.58 13.77
C VAL A 58 3.36 -3.16 15.19
N LEU A 59 3.19 -4.47 15.30
CA LEU A 59 3.15 -5.16 16.59
C LEU A 59 4.52 -5.09 17.28
N ALA A 60 5.60 -5.37 16.54
CA ALA A 60 6.96 -5.33 17.05
C ALA A 60 7.35 -3.93 17.52
N SER A 61 7.03 -2.87 16.77
CA SER A 61 7.31 -1.48 17.16
C SER A 61 6.52 -1.05 18.40
N THR A 62 5.22 -1.32 18.45
CA THR A 62 4.38 -0.99 19.61
C THR A 62 4.87 -1.71 20.86
N LEU A 63 5.21 -3.00 20.76
CA LEU A 63 5.74 -3.77 21.88
C LEU A 63 7.14 -3.31 22.28
N ALA A 64 8.01 -2.98 21.31
CA ALA A 64 9.33 -2.42 21.58
C ALA A 64 9.22 -1.14 22.43
N LEU A 65 8.28 -0.26 22.09
CA LEU A 65 8.01 0.97 22.83
C LEU A 65 7.50 0.69 24.26
N VAL A 66 6.53 -0.20 24.42
CA VAL A 66 5.99 -0.58 25.75
C VAL A 66 7.09 -1.15 26.65
N VAL A 67 7.85 -2.10 26.13
CA VAL A 67 8.90 -2.80 26.89
C VAL A 67 10.03 -1.84 27.24
N ALA A 68 10.44 -0.97 26.31
CA ALA A 68 11.48 0.02 26.55
C ALA A 68 11.05 1.07 27.59
N ALA A 69 9.80 1.55 27.52
CA ALA A 69 9.24 2.48 28.50
C ALA A 69 9.16 1.84 29.90
N TRP A 70 8.73 0.58 29.98
CA TRP A 70 8.71 -0.13 31.25
C TRP A 70 10.11 -0.33 31.83
N ARG A 71 11.09 -0.67 30.97
CA ARG A 71 12.48 -0.90 31.34
C ARG A 71 13.15 0.36 31.87
N ALA A 72 13.04 1.48 31.15
CA ALA A 72 13.59 2.77 31.57
C ALA A 72 13.02 3.24 32.92
N GLY A 73 11.72 3.06 33.15
CA GLY A 73 11.09 3.46 34.42
C GLY A 73 11.32 2.49 35.60
N ARG A 74 11.85 1.28 35.36
CA ARG A 74 11.91 0.21 36.38
C ARG A 74 12.87 0.55 37.53
N GLU A 75 14.03 1.13 37.22
CA GLU A 75 15.06 1.45 38.22
C GLU A 75 14.56 2.51 39.20
N ARG A 76 13.91 3.56 38.68
CA ARG A 76 13.27 4.60 39.50
C ARG A 76 12.12 4.04 40.34
N ARG A 77 11.26 3.18 39.77
CA ARG A 77 10.15 2.53 40.54
C ARG A 77 10.63 1.62 41.66
N ARG A 78 11.84 1.08 41.56
CA ARG A 78 12.44 0.21 42.58
C ARG A 78 13.34 0.95 43.57
N GLY A 79 13.47 2.27 43.44
CA GLY A 79 14.32 3.07 44.32
C GLY A 79 15.82 2.74 44.23
N VAL A 80 16.26 2.08 43.15
CA VAL A 80 17.67 1.65 42.98
C VAL A 80 18.48 2.64 42.14
N ALA A 81 17.91 3.78 41.78
CA ALA A 81 18.58 4.77 40.93
C ALA A 81 19.87 5.30 41.58
N GLU A 82 19.83 5.65 42.88
CA GLU A 82 21.01 6.15 43.62
C GLU A 82 22.11 5.09 43.74
N LEU A 83 21.72 3.84 43.98
CA LEU A 83 22.66 2.71 44.05
C LEU A 83 23.31 2.43 42.68
N ILE A 84 22.59 2.68 41.60
CA ILE A 84 23.10 2.56 40.24
C ILE A 84 24.01 3.75 39.93
N GLU A 85 23.66 4.97 40.35
CA GLU A 85 24.48 6.18 40.14
C GLU A 85 25.87 6.10 40.78
N SER A 86 26.03 5.37 41.90
CA SER A 86 27.34 5.14 42.53
C SER A 86 28.26 4.16 41.77
N THR A 87 27.75 3.46 40.74
CA THR A 87 28.59 2.60 39.91
C THR A 87 29.51 3.40 38.98
N PRO A 88 30.78 2.98 38.80
CA PRO A 88 31.79 3.76 38.08
C PRO A 88 31.58 3.88 36.55
N ARG A 89 30.48 3.34 36.00
CA ARG A 89 30.22 3.38 34.56
C ARG A 89 29.53 4.68 34.14
N ALA A 90 29.89 5.21 32.97
CA ALA A 90 29.20 6.36 32.39
C ALA A 90 27.69 6.08 32.20
N SER A 91 26.84 7.07 32.47
CA SER A 91 25.38 6.94 32.37
C SER A 91 24.91 6.60 30.95
N SER A 92 25.58 7.16 29.93
CA SER A 92 25.29 6.90 28.53
C SER A 92 25.53 5.43 28.13
N GLN A 93 26.63 4.84 28.58
CA GLN A 93 26.94 3.43 28.31
C GLN A 93 25.92 2.48 28.94
N ARG A 94 25.49 2.78 30.18
CA ARG A 94 24.48 1.97 30.89
C ARG A 94 23.12 2.04 30.19
N ALA A 95 22.69 3.25 29.83
CA ALA A 95 21.44 3.44 29.11
C ALA A 95 21.46 2.77 27.71
N LEU A 96 22.57 2.89 26.98
CA LEU A 96 22.73 2.24 25.67
C LEU A 96 22.64 0.72 25.79
N LEU A 97 23.33 0.10 26.77
CA LEU A 97 23.26 -1.35 27.00
C LEU A 97 21.84 -1.79 27.40
N SER A 98 21.16 -1.03 28.25
CA SER A 98 19.78 -1.29 28.64
C SER A 98 18.84 -1.22 27.43
N TRP A 99 18.99 -0.20 26.60
CA TRP A 99 18.22 -0.05 25.36
C TRP A 99 18.49 -1.17 24.35
N ILE A 100 19.75 -1.52 24.07
CA ILE A 100 20.11 -2.63 23.16
C ILE A 100 19.45 -3.93 23.61
N SER A 101 19.46 -4.20 24.92
CA SER A 101 18.88 -5.42 25.47
C SER A 101 17.38 -5.55 25.22
N VAL A 102 16.68 -4.42 25.05
CA VAL A 102 15.24 -4.38 24.79
C VAL A 102 14.93 -4.29 23.31
N ALA A 103 15.74 -3.58 22.53
CA ALA A 103 15.54 -3.39 21.10
C ALA A 103 15.82 -4.67 20.28
N ILE A 104 16.74 -5.52 20.72
CA ILE A 104 17.15 -6.72 19.95
C ILE A 104 16.01 -7.73 19.80
N TRP A 105 15.15 -7.89 20.81
CA TRP A 105 14.12 -8.94 20.82
C TRP A 105 12.97 -8.68 19.84
N PRO A 106 12.40 -7.46 19.77
CA PRO A 106 11.44 -7.10 18.73
C PRO A 106 12.01 -7.25 17.31
N VAL A 107 13.29 -6.90 17.10
CA VAL A 107 13.96 -7.08 15.81
C VAL A 107 14.07 -8.58 15.46
N VAL A 108 14.47 -9.42 16.42
CA VAL A 108 14.51 -10.88 16.25
C VAL A 108 13.13 -11.46 15.97
N SER A 109 12.07 -10.90 16.57
CA SER A 109 10.69 -11.33 16.28
C SER A 109 10.21 -11.05 14.86
N CYS A 110 10.92 -10.20 14.10
CA CYS A 110 10.66 -9.96 12.69
C CYS A 110 11.31 -11.03 11.78
N LEU A 111 12.19 -11.90 12.30
CA LEU A 111 12.88 -12.91 11.49
C LEU A 111 11.92 -13.89 10.77
N PRO A 112 10.84 -14.41 11.39
CA PRO A 112 9.89 -15.27 10.67
C PRO A 112 9.28 -14.56 9.47
N ALA A 113 8.95 -13.27 9.60
CA ALA A 113 8.49 -12.46 8.48
C ALA A 113 9.58 -12.33 7.41
N VAL A 114 10.84 -12.06 7.78
CA VAL A 114 11.95 -11.95 6.81
C VAL A 114 12.15 -13.27 6.06
N VAL A 115 12.07 -14.40 6.75
CA VAL A 115 12.13 -15.73 6.12
C VAL A 115 10.92 -15.95 5.22
N ALA A 116 9.72 -15.57 5.66
CA ALA A 116 8.49 -15.62 4.88
C ALA A 116 8.63 -14.90 3.55
N PHE A 117 9.03 -13.64 3.63
CA PHE A 117 9.26 -12.75 2.51
C PHE A 117 10.36 -13.29 1.59
N GLY A 118 11.43 -13.82 2.18
CA GLY A 118 12.50 -14.50 1.43
C GLY A 118 12.04 -15.80 0.75
N SER A 119 11.14 -16.59 1.34
CA SER A 119 10.59 -17.79 0.69
C SER A 119 9.63 -17.43 -0.45
N LEU A 120 8.71 -16.49 -0.20
CA LEU A 120 7.74 -15.99 -1.18
C LEU A 120 8.44 -15.26 -2.35
N SER A 121 9.63 -14.69 -2.11
CA SER A 121 10.44 -14.08 -3.16
C SER A 121 10.73 -14.98 -4.36
N ARG A 122 10.86 -16.28 -4.13
CA ARG A 122 11.19 -17.25 -5.18
C ARG A 122 10.00 -17.53 -6.10
N GLU A 123 8.80 -17.21 -5.62
CA GLU A 123 7.53 -17.42 -6.30
C GLU A 123 6.91 -16.11 -6.82
N ALA A 124 7.60 -14.98 -6.59
CA ALA A 124 7.14 -13.65 -7.01
C ALA A 124 7.18 -13.53 -8.54
N VAL A 125 6.08 -13.03 -9.12
CA VAL A 125 5.91 -12.96 -10.58
C VAL A 125 6.60 -11.76 -11.20
N SER A 126 6.77 -10.69 -10.42
CA SER A 126 7.21 -9.41 -10.95
C SER A 126 7.80 -8.51 -9.88
N GLY A 127 8.76 -7.68 -10.29
CA GLY A 127 9.39 -6.64 -9.47
C GLY A 127 10.72 -7.07 -8.83
N PRO A 128 11.62 -6.10 -8.55
CA PRO A 128 12.83 -6.38 -7.79
C PRO A 128 12.50 -6.61 -6.31
N PRO A 129 13.31 -7.40 -5.60
CA PRO A 129 13.13 -7.60 -4.18
C PRO A 129 13.27 -6.28 -3.40
N LEU A 130 12.25 -5.93 -2.63
CA LEU A 130 12.17 -4.66 -1.90
C LEU A 130 12.84 -4.75 -0.51
N PHE A 131 14.05 -5.32 -0.43
CA PHE A 131 14.81 -5.45 0.83
C PHE A 131 15.08 -4.12 1.54
N GLY A 132 15.16 -3.01 0.78
CA GLY A 132 15.28 -1.68 1.38
C GLY A 132 14.12 -1.36 2.32
N ILE A 133 12.89 -1.74 1.95
CA ILE A 133 11.70 -1.48 2.77
C ILE A 133 11.75 -2.29 4.05
N LEU A 134 12.27 -3.51 4.00
CA LEU A 134 12.51 -4.32 5.20
C LEU A 134 13.48 -3.65 6.15
N ALA A 135 14.59 -3.13 5.63
CA ALA A 135 15.56 -2.39 6.44
C ALA A 135 14.93 -1.16 7.10
N ALA A 136 14.09 -0.41 6.36
CA ALA A 136 13.33 0.71 6.92
C ALA A 136 12.33 0.25 8.00
N GLY A 137 11.68 -0.90 7.83
CA GLY A 137 10.74 -1.48 8.80
C GLY A 137 11.44 -1.84 10.10
N LEU A 138 12.59 -2.51 10.02
CA LEU A 138 13.41 -2.83 11.17
C LEU A 138 13.94 -1.56 11.86
N ALA A 139 14.36 -0.56 11.10
CA ALA A 139 14.79 0.72 11.65
C ALA A 139 13.66 1.43 12.43
N THR A 140 12.41 1.29 11.97
CA THR A 140 11.23 1.79 12.69
C THR A 140 11.08 1.13 14.06
N VAL A 141 11.22 -0.20 14.15
CA VAL A 141 11.16 -0.92 15.43
C VAL A 141 12.22 -0.43 16.41
N VAL A 142 13.44 -0.19 15.92
CA VAL A 142 14.56 0.36 16.70
C VAL A 142 14.26 1.78 17.19
N ALA A 143 13.67 2.63 16.34
CA ALA A 143 13.26 3.99 16.70
C ALA A 143 12.15 4.00 17.76
N TYR A 144 11.16 3.11 17.66
CA TYR A 144 10.11 2.95 18.67
C TYR A 144 10.66 2.47 20.02
N ALA A 145 11.66 1.58 20.03
CA ALA A 145 12.36 1.19 21.25
C ALA A 145 13.04 2.40 21.91
N ALA A 146 13.69 3.26 21.12
CA ALA A 146 14.32 4.49 21.63
C ALA A 146 13.28 5.48 22.17
N LEU A 147 12.14 5.63 21.48
CA LEU A 147 11.04 6.48 21.90
C LEU A 147 10.45 6.01 23.23
N GLY A 148 10.15 4.71 23.35
CA GLY A 148 9.69 4.13 24.59
C GLY A 148 10.68 4.34 25.72
N PHE A 149 11.97 4.11 25.47
CA PHE A 149 13.02 4.36 26.45
C PHE A 149 13.02 5.81 26.94
N ALA A 150 12.98 6.79 26.03
CA ALA A 150 12.90 8.20 26.38
C ALA A 150 11.64 8.52 27.20
N VAL A 151 10.46 8.08 26.76
CA VAL A 151 9.20 8.27 27.49
C VAL A 151 9.27 7.69 28.91
N GLY A 152 9.84 6.49 29.06
CA GLY A 152 10.02 5.85 30.37
C GLY A 152 11.04 6.55 31.27
N THR A 153 12.02 7.27 30.71
CA THR A 153 12.95 8.10 31.49
C THR A 153 12.32 9.40 32.00
N PHE A 154 11.45 10.05 31.21
CA PHE A 154 10.88 11.36 31.54
C PHE A 154 9.55 11.31 32.28
N VAL A 155 8.74 10.26 32.09
CA VAL A 155 7.38 10.17 32.66
C VAL A 155 7.34 9.13 33.77
N PRO A 156 7.53 9.54 35.04
CA PRO A 156 7.52 8.62 36.17
C PRO A 156 6.08 8.15 36.45
N GLY A 157 5.76 6.93 36.02
CA GLY A 157 4.44 6.36 36.22
C GLY A 157 4.43 4.83 36.13
N ARG A 158 3.50 4.20 36.85
CA ARG A 158 3.20 2.77 36.69
C ARG A 158 2.45 2.49 35.38
N PHE A 159 1.68 3.48 34.91
CA PHE A 159 0.87 3.39 33.70
C PHE A 159 1.55 3.96 32.45
N THR A 160 2.77 4.49 32.54
CA THR A 160 3.49 5.06 31.39
C THR A 160 3.60 4.05 30.25
N ALA A 161 4.02 2.82 30.54
CA ALA A 161 4.19 1.78 29.54
C ALA A 161 2.87 1.37 28.84
N PRO A 162 1.78 1.01 29.55
CA PRO A 162 0.53 0.64 28.89
C PRO A 162 -0.11 1.82 28.16
N VAL A 163 -0.09 3.04 28.73
CA VAL A 163 -0.64 4.23 28.05
C VAL A 163 0.14 4.52 26.78
N ALA A 164 1.48 4.44 26.81
CA ALA A 164 2.29 4.67 25.62
C ALA A 164 2.01 3.62 24.51
N GLY A 165 1.77 2.36 24.89
CA GLY A 165 1.34 1.31 23.95
C GLY A 165 -0.02 1.58 23.31
N VAL A 166 -1.04 1.91 24.12
CA VAL A 166 -2.39 2.23 23.64
C VAL A 166 -2.37 3.46 22.75
N VAL A 167 -1.69 4.53 23.16
CA VAL A 167 -1.54 5.75 22.35
C VAL A 167 -0.83 5.45 21.04
N SER A 168 0.27 4.70 21.07
CA SER A 168 0.98 4.27 19.85
C SER A 168 0.07 3.50 18.90
N PHE A 169 -0.69 2.53 19.41
CA PHE A 169 -1.60 1.70 18.62
C PHE A 169 -2.75 2.52 18.02
N VAL A 170 -3.40 3.35 18.86
CA VAL A 170 -4.49 4.23 18.42
C VAL A 170 -4.00 5.26 17.40
N VAL A 171 -2.85 5.89 17.62
CA VAL A 171 -2.27 6.83 16.66
C VAL A 171 -1.97 6.12 15.34
N THR A 172 -1.38 4.93 15.38
CA THR A 172 -1.06 4.16 14.18
C THR A 172 -2.31 3.81 13.36
N ILE A 173 -3.38 3.35 14.03
CA ILE A 173 -4.60 2.90 13.35
C ILE A 173 -5.54 4.06 12.98
N ALA A 174 -5.72 5.03 13.87
CA ALA A 174 -6.72 6.09 13.70
C ALA A 174 -6.25 7.27 12.84
N LEU A 175 -4.94 7.58 12.82
CA LEU A 175 -4.41 8.67 11.97
C LEU A 175 -4.09 8.20 10.54
N GLY A 176 -3.85 6.91 10.30
CA GLY A 176 -3.54 6.39 8.96
C GLY A 176 -4.47 6.88 7.84
N PRO A 177 -5.81 6.85 8.02
CA PRO A 177 -6.75 7.31 6.99
C PRO A 177 -6.97 8.83 6.92
N ARG A 178 -6.53 9.60 7.93
CA ARG A 178 -7.03 10.97 8.18
C ARG A 178 -6.02 12.09 7.94
N VAL A 179 -4.74 11.77 7.78
CA VAL A 179 -3.68 12.79 7.68
C VAL A 179 -3.24 12.92 6.21
N PRO A 180 -2.97 14.14 5.70
CA PRO A 180 -2.49 14.35 4.33
C PRO A 180 -1.19 13.58 4.05
N HIS A 181 -1.06 13.05 2.82
CA HIS A 181 0.00 12.12 2.38
C HIS A 181 1.44 12.50 2.75
N GLY A 182 1.75 13.79 2.91
CA GLY A 182 3.09 14.26 3.27
C GLY A 182 3.42 14.25 4.77
N LEU A 183 2.44 14.30 5.66
CA LEU A 183 2.71 14.25 7.11
C LEU A 183 2.80 12.80 7.62
N LEU A 184 2.15 11.87 6.92
CA LEU A 184 2.18 10.43 7.24
C LEU A 184 3.52 9.76 6.94
N SER A 185 4.31 10.30 6.01
CA SER A 185 5.65 9.80 5.71
C SER A 185 6.70 10.18 6.78
N VAL A 186 6.36 11.10 7.69
CA VAL A 186 7.22 11.53 8.81
C VAL A 186 6.83 10.86 10.12
N VAL A 187 5.54 10.56 10.30
CA VAL A 187 5.09 9.74 11.43
C VAL A 187 5.66 8.33 11.22
N PRO A 188 6.25 7.70 12.25
CA PRO A 188 6.66 6.31 12.23
C PRO A 188 5.45 5.38 12.01
N GLN A 189 4.89 5.35 10.80
CA GLN A 189 3.79 4.48 10.47
C GLN A 189 4.36 3.16 10.00
N PRO A 190 4.20 2.09 10.77
CA PRO A 190 4.54 0.75 10.32
C PRO A 190 3.63 0.28 9.17
N THR A 191 2.59 1.05 8.83
CA THR A 191 1.73 0.91 7.65
C THR A 191 2.34 1.56 6.41
N TYR A 192 3.28 0.86 5.76
CA TYR A 192 3.79 1.22 4.44
C TYR A 192 2.68 1.41 3.39
N GLY A 193 1.48 0.88 3.63
CA GLY A 193 0.35 0.88 2.69
C GLY A 193 -0.59 2.06 2.79
N THR A 194 -0.52 2.83 3.87
CA THR A 194 -1.36 4.05 4.03
C THR A 194 -0.61 5.32 3.66
N ILE A 195 0.72 5.26 3.49
CA ILE A 195 1.53 6.39 2.99
C ILE A 195 1.16 6.71 1.53
N ALA A 196 0.54 5.78 0.80
CA ALA A 196 0.15 5.97 -0.59
C ALA A 196 -1.37 5.86 -0.76
N THR A 197 -2.00 7.01 -0.95
CA THR A 197 -3.31 7.19 -1.60
C THR A 197 -4.57 6.99 -0.75
N ASN A 198 -5.50 7.94 -0.90
CA ASN A 198 -6.94 7.78 -0.66
C ASN A 198 -7.58 6.80 -1.67
N ARG A 199 -6.79 5.97 -2.36
CA ARG A 199 -7.31 4.88 -3.17
C ARG A 199 -7.39 3.67 -2.26
N SER A 200 -8.56 3.05 -2.22
CA SER A 200 -8.87 1.80 -1.54
C SER A 200 -8.02 0.59 -1.97
N SER A 201 -6.95 0.82 -2.73
CA SER A 201 -6.09 -0.16 -3.34
C SER A 201 -4.79 0.56 -3.70
N VAL A 202 -3.72 0.32 -2.94
CA VAL A 202 -2.36 0.51 -3.46
C VAL A 202 -2.34 -0.27 -4.76
N GLY A 203 -2.06 0.42 -5.87
CA GLY A 203 -1.97 -0.28 -7.13
C GLY A 203 -0.90 -1.35 -6.96
N LEU A 204 -1.20 -2.57 -7.40
CA LEU A 204 -0.24 -3.66 -7.60
C LEU A 204 1.04 -3.20 -8.36
N TRP A 205 0.96 -2.02 -8.96
CA TRP A 205 1.90 -1.34 -9.85
C TRP A 205 2.68 -0.19 -9.21
N ASP A 206 2.44 0.16 -7.95
CA ASP A 206 3.14 1.29 -7.32
C ASP A 206 4.50 0.82 -6.76
N ARG A 207 5.58 1.40 -7.25
CA ARG A 207 6.94 1.18 -6.74
C ARG A 207 7.42 2.39 -5.95
N PRO A 208 8.04 2.19 -4.78
CA PRO A 208 8.72 3.28 -4.12
C PRO A 208 9.95 3.66 -4.92
N VAL A 209 10.21 4.96 -5.01
CA VAL A 209 11.48 5.46 -5.53
C VAL A 209 12.66 4.85 -4.77
N TRP A 210 13.73 4.49 -5.49
CA TRP A 210 14.87 3.75 -4.95
C TRP A 210 15.52 4.40 -3.71
N TRP A 211 15.46 5.72 -3.60
CA TRP A 211 16.03 6.49 -2.49
C TRP A 211 15.15 6.50 -1.24
N PHE A 212 13.86 6.15 -1.36
CA PHE A 212 12.90 6.23 -0.25
C PHE A 212 13.31 5.36 0.92
N ALA A 213 13.58 4.08 0.64
CA ALA A 213 13.88 3.11 1.67
C ALA A 213 15.16 3.43 2.46
N PRO A 214 16.31 3.77 1.83
CA PRO A 214 17.47 4.20 2.58
C PRO A 214 17.25 5.55 3.30
N ALA A 215 16.52 6.50 2.72
CA ALA A 215 16.20 7.77 3.38
C ALA A 215 15.32 7.57 4.64
N ALA A 216 14.30 6.71 4.56
CA ALA A 216 13.45 6.35 5.69
C ALA A 216 14.25 5.64 6.79
N ALA A 217 15.10 4.67 6.43
CA ALA A 217 15.96 3.98 7.39
C ALA A 217 16.91 4.96 8.11
N LEU A 218 17.51 5.90 7.37
CA LEU A 218 18.37 6.95 7.93
C LEU A 218 17.61 7.91 8.85
N TRP A 219 16.40 8.32 8.46
CA TRP A 219 15.52 9.14 9.30
C TRP A 219 15.20 8.44 10.63
N PHE A 220 14.81 7.17 10.60
CA PHE A 220 14.52 6.40 11.82
C PHE A 220 15.77 6.20 12.70
N ALA A 221 16.92 5.94 12.09
CA ALA A 221 18.19 5.84 12.81
C ALA A 221 18.55 7.18 13.47
N ALA A 222 18.41 8.30 12.77
CA ALA A 222 18.65 9.64 13.30
C ALA A 222 17.70 9.96 14.46
N LEU A 223 16.40 9.62 14.32
CA LEU A 223 15.40 9.77 15.37
C LEU A 223 15.75 8.94 16.61
N ALA A 224 16.16 7.68 16.44
CA ALA A 224 16.56 6.81 17.53
C ALA A 224 17.75 7.39 18.30
N VAL A 225 18.78 7.86 17.59
CA VAL A 225 19.95 8.51 18.19
C VAL A 225 19.54 9.78 18.93
N ALA A 226 18.71 10.64 18.32
CA ALA A 226 18.22 11.87 18.97
C ALA A 226 17.53 11.55 20.30
N LEU A 227 16.62 10.57 20.31
CA LEU A 227 15.88 10.15 21.50
C LEU A 227 16.80 9.57 22.59
N LEU A 228 17.80 8.78 22.21
CA LEU A 228 18.79 8.25 23.15
C LEU A 228 19.69 9.36 23.72
N VAL A 229 20.11 10.33 22.91
CA VAL A 229 20.89 11.48 23.39
C VAL A 229 20.04 12.31 24.34
N VAL A 230 18.77 12.58 24.02
CA VAL A 230 17.85 13.30 24.92
C VAL A 230 17.67 12.55 26.24
N ALA A 231 17.53 11.21 26.19
CA ALA A 231 17.34 10.39 27.39
C ALA A 231 18.59 10.26 28.27
N THR A 232 19.80 10.52 27.75
CA THR A 232 21.06 10.20 28.44
C THR A 232 22.00 11.39 28.67
N ALA A 233 21.92 12.43 27.84
CA ALA A 233 22.85 13.55 27.88
C ALA A 233 22.46 14.58 28.93
N ARG A 234 23.43 14.97 29.77
CA ARG A 234 23.28 16.12 30.69
C ARG A 234 23.28 17.47 29.97
N ARG A 235 23.84 17.53 28.75
CA ARG A 235 23.94 18.76 27.94
C ARG A 235 22.97 18.72 26.76
N ARG A 236 21.86 19.47 26.89
CA ARG A 236 20.81 19.58 25.87
C ARG A 236 21.32 20.11 24.52
N LEU A 237 22.43 20.84 24.48
CA LEU A 237 23.01 21.33 23.22
C LEU A 237 23.42 20.20 22.25
N LEU A 238 23.79 19.02 22.77
CA LEU A 238 24.15 17.86 21.93
C LEU A 238 22.93 17.23 21.23
N THR A 239 21.70 17.58 21.62
CA THR A 239 20.49 17.07 20.95
C THR A 239 20.16 17.86 19.69
N ILE A 240 20.75 19.06 19.51
CA ILE A 240 20.46 19.94 18.37
C ILE A 240 20.89 19.28 17.05
N VAL A 241 22.10 18.72 16.99
CA VAL A 241 22.64 18.09 15.78
C VAL A 241 21.78 16.91 15.29
N PRO A 242 21.47 15.88 16.10
CA PRO A 242 20.65 14.76 15.62
C PRO A 242 19.19 15.16 15.38
N SER A 243 18.65 16.15 16.11
CA SER A 243 17.30 16.66 15.85
C SER A 243 17.23 17.44 14.54
N ALA A 244 18.24 18.27 14.25
CA ALA A 244 18.33 18.99 12.99
C ALA A 244 18.51 18.03 11.81
N LEU A 245 19.37 17.01 11.96
CA LEU A 245 19.57 15.97 10.95
C LEU A 245 18.27 15.19 10.69
N ALA A 246 17.55 14.83 11.76
CA ALA A 246 16.22 14.26 11.61
C ALA A 246 15.38 15.24 10.78
N VAL A 247 15.06 16.44 11.27
CA VAL A 247 14.16 17.39 10.59
C VAL A 247 14.52 17.57 9.11
N LEU A 248 15.80 17.68 8.77
CA LEU A 248 16.26 17.78 7.38
C LEU A 248 15.91 16.54 6.52
N LEU A 249 16.04 15.33 7.07
CA LEU A 249 15.67 14.08 6.38
C LEU A 249 14.15 13.89 6.25
N ALA A 250 13.33 14.48 7.14
CA ALA A 250 11.86 14.42 7.03
C ALA A 250 11.30 15.26 5.88
N ILE A 251 11.93 16.39 5.53
CA ILE A 251 11.44 17.31 4.51
C ILE A 251 11.23 16.63 3.14
N PRO A 252 12.22 15.92 2.55
CA PRO A 252 12.02 15.26 1.25
C PRO A 252 11.01 14.10 1.32
N LEU A 253 10.93 13.41 2.47
CA LEU A 253 9.94 12.36 2.70
C LEU A 253 8.51 12.94 2.74
N ALA A 254 8.35 14.16 3.24
CA ALA A 254 7.05 14.81 3.39
C ALA A 254 6.53 15.47 2.10
N GLN A 255 7.43 15.94 1.23
CA GLN A 255 7.04 16.78 0.09
C GLN A 255 6.89 16.03 -1.24
N THR A 256 7.36 14.79 -1.33
CA THR A 256 7.45 14.08 -2.61
C THR A 256 6.39 12.99 -2.77
N GLN A 257 5.90 12.81 -4.00
CA GLN A 257 5.20 11.59 -4.39
C GLN A 257 6.24 10.46 -4.44
N VAL A 258 6.40 9.77 -3.30
CA VAL A 258 7.38 8.70 -3.08
C VAL A 258 7.09 7.47 -3.95
N TRP A 259 5.82 7.27 -4.29
CA TRP A 259 5.37 6.14 -5.07
C TRP A 259 5.21 6.58 -6.53
N ARG A 260 5.87 5.85 -7.42
CA ARG A 260 5.68 5.99 -8.86
C ARG A 260 4.98 4.75 -9.36
N ILE A 261 4.04 4.97 -10.25
CA ILE A 261 3.49 3.89 -11.07
C ILE A 261 4.65 3.33 -11.87
N ASP A 262 4.86 2.03 -11.73
CA ASP A 262 5.84 1.29 -12.50
C ASP A 262 5.35 1.13 -13.93
N THR A 263 5.93 1.91 -14.84
CA THR A 263 5.67 1.82 -16.28
C THR A 263 6.62 0.83 -16.97
N ALA A 264 7.55 0.22 -16.24
CA ALA A 264 8.46 -0.79 -16.78
C ALA A 264 7.71 -2.12 -16.94
N SER A 265 6.85 -2.17 -17.97
CA SER A 265 6.13 -3.30 -18.54
C SER A 265 5.87 -4.47 -17.59
N PRO A 266 4.66 -4.61 -17.02
CA PRO A 266 4.12 -5.96 -16.94
C PRO A 266 4.22 -6.56 -18.34
N SER A 267 4.84 -7.72 -18.47
CA SER A 267 4.64 -8.52 -19.68
C SER A 267 3.13 -8.62 -19.89
N LEU A 268 2.64 -8.05 -20.99
CA LEU A 268 1.20 -8.03 -21.29
C LEU A 268 0.89 -9.33 -22.03
N ASN A 269 0.00 -10.14 -21.46
CA ASN A 269 -0.60 -11.25 -22.18
C ASN A 269 -1.85 -10.71 -22.87
N CYS A 270 -1.74 -10.52 -24.19
CA CYS A 270 -2.87 -10.10 -25.01
C CYS A 270 -3.61 -11.32 -25.56
N SER A 271 -4.93 -11.26 -25.60
CA SER A 271 -5.73 -12.22 -26.37
C SER A 271 -5.54 -12.00 -27.87
N ASP A 272 -5.56 -13.10 -28.63
CA ASP A 272 -5.62 -13.08 -30.09
C ASP A 272 -6.96 -12.52 -30.60
N GLY A 273 -6.97 -11.78 -31.71
CA GLY A 273 -8.14 -11.21 -32.39
C GLY A 273 -7.96 -9.75 -32.85
N SER A 274 -8.92 -9.21 -33.61
CA SER A 274 -8.93 -7.81 -34.09
C SER A 274 -9.00 -6.80 -32.93
N VAL A 275 -9.86 -7.05 -31.94
CA VAL A 275 -9.82 -6.35 -30.65
C VAL A 275 -8.98 -7.15 -29.66
N ARG A 276 -7.74 -6.71 -29.41
CA ARG A 276 -6.84 -7.34 -28.44
C ARG A 276 -7.11 -6.79 -27.03
N VAL A 277 -7.43 -7.69 -26.09
CA VAL A 277 -7.51 -7.36 -24.66
C VAL A 277 -6.21 -7.81 -24.02
N CYS A 278 -5.41 -6.85 -23.56
CA CYS A 278 -4.14 -7.10 -22.90
C CYS A 278 -4.32 -7.07 -21.38
N VAL A 279 -3.93 -8.15 -20.73
CA VAL A 279 -3.93 -8.26 -19.27
C VAL A 279 -2.48 -8.41 -18.81
N PRO A 280 -2.04 -7.68 -17.78
CA PRO A 280 -0.74 -7.90 -17.18
C PRO A 280 -0.59 -9.36 -16.71
N ASN A 281 0.54 -9.97 -17.04
CA ASN A 281 0.90 -11.35 -16.69
C ASN A 281 0.94 -11.57 -15.16
N GLU A 282 1.07 -10.48 -14.39
CA GLU A 282 1.28 -10.49 -12.93
C GLU A 282 0.01 -10.79 -12.13
N VAL A 283 -1.18 -10.55 -12.70
CA VAL A 283 -2.45 -10.64 -11.93
C VAL A 283 -2.87 -12.09 -11.66
N GLY A 284 -2.15 -13.10 -12.17
CA GLY A 284 -2.51 -14.52 -11.98
C GLY A 284 -3.90 -14.89 -12.51
N VAL A 285 -4.57 -13.95 -13.18
CA VAL A 285 -5.86 -14.16 -13.84
C VAL A 285 -5.56 -14.88 -15.13
N ALA A 286 -6.16 -16.05 -15.31
CA ALA A 286 -6.05 -16.78 -16.56
C ALA A 286 -6.49 -15.85 -17.71
N PRO A 287 -5.61 -15.47 -18.66
CA PRO A 287 -5.97 -14.57 -19.76
C PRO A 287 -7.16 -15.12 -20.56
N ASN A 288 -7.30 -16.44 -20.59
CA ASN A 288 -8.43 -17.15 -21.20
C ASN A 288 -9.78 -16.85 -20.51
N ALA A 289 -9.80 -16.66 -19.19
CA ALA A 289 -11.02 -16.30 -18.47
C ALA A 289 -11.47 -14.85 -18.79
N VAL A 290 -10.50 -13.94 -18.94
CA VAL A 290 -10.78 -12.55 -19.37
C VAL A 290 -11.18 -12.51 -20.84
N ALA A 291 -10.50 -13.27 -21.70
CA ALA A 291 -10.84 -13.38 -23.11
C ALA A 291 -12.26 -13.95 -23.31
N THR A 292 -12.63 -14.97 -22.53
CA THR A 292 -13.98 -15.58 -22.61
C THR A 292 -15.07 -14.61 -22.13
N SER A 293 -14.82 -13.86 -21.06
CA SER A 293 -15.78 -12.90 -20.51
C SER A 293 -15.94 -11.63 -21.35
N THR A 294 -14.89 -11.22 -22.06
CA THR A 294 -14.93 -10.07 -22.98
C THR A 294 -15.43 -10.43 -24.38
N LYS A 295 -15.51 -11.72 -24.72
CA LYS A 295 -15.94 -12.22 -26.04
C LYS A 295 -17.21 -11.54 -26.59
N PRO A 296 -18.33 -11.39 -25.83
CA PRO A 296 -19.55 -10.80 -26.38
C PRO A 296 -19.42 -9.33 -26.79
N VAL A 297 -18.58 -8.57 -26.06
CA VAL A 297 -18.30 -7.17 -26.37
C VAL A 297 -17.34 -7.10 -27.57
N ARG A 298 -16.33 -7.96 -27.60
CA ARG A 298 -15.35 -8.03 -28.70
C ARG A 298 -16.02 -8.38 -30.03
N THR A 299 -16.91 -9.36 -30.06
CA THR A 299 -17.63 -9.74 -31.28
C THR A 299 -18.43 -8.58 -31.87
N ARG A 300 -19.08 -7.75 -31.02
CA ARG A 300 -19.81 -6.56 -31.50
C ARG A 300 -18.92 -5.41 -31.95
N LEU A 301 -17.67 -5.39 -31.48
CA LEU A 301 -16.68 -4.39 -31.89
C LEU A 301 -15.96 -4.82 -33.17
N ASP A 302 -15.75 -6.12 -33.36
CA ASP A 302 -15.12 -6.68 -34.57
C ASP A 302 -15.95 -6.38 -35.82
N ASP A 303 -17.27 -6.24 -35.68
CA ASP A 303 -18.18 -5.85 -36.77
C ASP A 303 -18.03 -4.37 -37.20
N LEU A 304 -17.33 -3.52 -36.43
CA LEU A 304 -17.20 -2.10 -36.71
C LEU A 304 -15.98 -1.80 -37.63
N PRO A 305 -16.18 -1.31 -38.87
CA PRO A 305 -15.12 -1.21 -39.88
C PRO A 305 -14.14 -0.03 -39.68
N THR A 306 -14.44 0.92 -38.79
CA THR A 306 -13.70 2.20 -38.67
C THR A 306 -13.26 2.55 -37.28
N VAL A 307 -13.36 1.62 -36.33
CA VAL A 307 -12.61 1.76 -35.09
C VAL A 307 -11.16 1.43 -35.45
N ALA A 308 -10.42 2.46 -35.89
CA ALA A 308 -8.95 2.44 -35.91
C ALA A 308 -8.54 1.73 -34.64
N PRO A 309 -7.72 0.65 -34.72
CA PRO A 309 -7.63 -0.35 -33.66
C PRO A 309 -7.48 0.44 -32.39
N LEU A 310 -8.53 0.46 -31.56
CA LEU A 310 -8.50 1.24 -30.32
C LEU A 310 -7.25 0.72 -29.68
N GLY A 311 -6.21 1.56 -29.71
CA GLY A 311 -4.91 1.23 -29.23
C GLY A 311 -5.10 1.26 -27.74
N VAL A 312 -5.70 0.22 -27.18
CA VAL A 312 -5.82 -0.01 -25.74
C VAL A 312 -4.44 -0.46 -25.27
N VAL A 313 -3.43 0.34 -25.61
CA VAL A 313 -2.06 0.30 -25.16
C VAL A 313 -1.53 1.73 -25.32
N ASP A 314 -2.06 2.67 -24.54
CA ASP A 314 -1.22 3.79 -24.15
C ASP A 314 -0.63 3.43 -22.78
N SER A 315 0.64 3.02 -22.81
CA SER A 315 1.46 2.65 -21.67
C SER A 315 1.65 3.79 -20.66
N THR A 316 1.29 5.02 -21.03
CA THR A 316 1.26 6.17 -20.12
C THR A 316 -0.02 6.22 -19.28
N SER A 317 -1.08 5.56 -19.74
CA SER A 317 -2.30 5.35 -18.98
C SER A 317 -2.22 3.99 -18.28
N ALA A 318 -1.63 3.96 -17.09
CA ALA A 318 -1.76 2.85 -16.14
C ALA A 318 -3.21 2.59 -15.66
N SER A 319 -4.18 3.05 -16.44
CA SER A 319 -5.60 2.89 -16.28
C SER A 319 -6.19 1.91 -17.33
N ALA A 320 -5.49 1.59 -18.43
CA ALA A 320 -5.97 0.64 -19.45
C ALA A 320 -6.19 -0.81 -18.94
N TYR A 321 -5.85 -1.07 -17.68
CA TYR A 321 -6.19 -2.31 -17.01
C TYR A 321 -7.71 -2.42 -16.79
N VAL A 322 -8.34 -3.42 -17.44
CA VAL A 322 -9.62 -3.97 -17.00
C VAL A 322 -9.36 -4.69 -15.67
N TRP A 323 -9.17 -3.92 -14.61
CA TRP A 323 -9.17 -4.45 -13.27
C TRP A 323 -10.64 -4.78 -12.97
N PRO A 324 -10.99 -6.03 -12.64
CA PRO A 324 -12.34 -6.31 -12.21
C PRO A 324 -12.53 -5.52 -10.92
N GLN A 325 -13.34 -4.46 -10.92
CA GLN A 325 -13.64 -3.73 -9.68
C GLN A 325 -14.38 -4.60 -8.64
N ASN A 326 -14.75 -5.84 -9.03
CA ASN A 326 -15.24 -6.89 -8.15
C ASN A 326 -14.14 -7.76 -7.53
N CYS A 327 -12.87 -7.52 -7.84
CA CYS A 327 -11.76 -8.02 -7.05
C CYS A 327 -11.70 -7.16 -5.80
N ARG A 328 -12.35 -7.61 -4.73
CA ARG A 328 -12.07 -7.02 -3.43
C ARG A 328 -10.68 -7.50 -3.02
N SER A 329 -9.78 -6.55 -2.83
CA SER A 329 -8.58 -6.74 -2.02
C SER A 329 -9.06 -6.95 -0.59
N TYR A 330 -9.33 -8.20 -0.23
CA TYR A 330 -9.45 -8.56 1.16
C TYR A 330 -8.04 -8.62 1.75
N PRO A 331 -7.89 -8.43 3.08
CA PRO A 331 -6.59 -8.54 3.74
C PRO A 331 -5.87 -9.89 3.54
N GLU A 332 -6.56 -10.87 2.97
CA GLU A 332 -6.19 -12.28 3.01
C GLU A 332 -6.20 -12.94 1.61
N ARG A 333 -6.71 -12.24 0.59
CA ARG A 333 -6.80 -12.69 -0.81
C ARG A 333 -7.27 -11.54 -1.69
N ILE A 334 -6.75 -11.47 -2.91
CA ILE A 334 -7.52 -10.90 -4.01
C ILE A 334 -8.58 -11.94 -4.36
N ARG A 335 -9.68 -11.95 -3.60
CA ARG A 335 -10.86 -12.71 -4.00
C ARG A 335 -11.54 -11.84 -5.04
N CYS A 336 -11.06 -11.98 -6.27
CA CYS A 336 -11.96 -11.88 -7.39
C CYS A 336 -13.02 -12.95 -7.11
N SER A 337 -14.18 -12.55 -6.58
CA SER A 337 -15.39 -13.27 -6.95
C SER A 337 -15.23 -13.42 -8.45
N SER A 338 -15.11 -14.66 -8.95
CA SER A 338 -14.79 -14.96 -10.35
C SER A 338 -15.42 -13.83 -11.15
N PRO A 339 -14.67 -13.10 -12.00
CA PRO A 339 -15.30 -12.02 -12.74
C PRO A 339 -16.53 -12.69 -13.31
N ARG A 340 -17.72 -12.34 -12.79
CA ARG A 340 -18.93 -12.88 -13.39
C ARG A 340 -18.69 -12.54 -14.86
N PRO A 341 -18.82 -13.46 -15.80
CA PRO A 341 -18.41 -13.20 -17.18
C PRO A 341 -18.93 -11.84 -17.68
N SER A 342 -20.05 -11.38 -17.11
CA SER A 342 -20.58 -10.01 -17.20
C SER A 342 -19.65 -8.86 -16.80
N THR A 343 -18.83 -8.93 -15.74
CA THR A 343 -18.09 -7.80 -15.16
C THR A 343 -16.89 -7.33 -15.97
N ALA A 344 -16.10 -8.24 -16.54
CA ALA A 344 -14.97 -7.87 -17.38
C ALA A 344 -15.46 -7.32 -18.73
N GLY A 345 -16.50 -7.93 -19.30
CA GLY A 345 -17.24 -7.37 -20.43
C GLY A 345 -17.85 -6.00 -20.10
N GLU A 346 -18.47 -5.84 -18.94
CA GLU A 346 -19.07 -4.57 -18.49
C GLU A 346 -18.03 -3.47 -18.30
N LYS A 347 -16.86 -3.80 -17.77
CA LYS A 347 -15.75 -2.85 -17.65
C LYS A 347 -15.10 -2.51 -18.99
N LEU A 348 -15.00 -3.48 -19.90
CA LEU A 348 -14.57 -3.22 -21.27
C LEU A 348 -15.58 -2.31 -21.98
N ALA A 349 -16.88 -2.61 -21.86
CA ALA A 349 -17.95 -1.80 -22.43
C ALA A 349 -17.98 -0.39 -21.82
N GLU A 350 -17.83 -0.25 -20.50
CA GLU A 350 -17.73 1.04 -19.80
C GLU A 350 -16.51 1.85 -20.27
N ARG A 351 -15.36 1.20 -20.51
CA ARG A 351 -14.16 1.86 -21.03
C ARG A 351 -14.30 2.33 -22.48
N VAL A 352 -14.89 1.50 -23.33
CA VAL A 352 -15.08 1.78 -24.76
C VAL A 352 -16.17 2.83 -24.96
N SER A 353 -17.26 2.76 -24.19
CA SER A 353 -18.34 3.74 -24.23
C SER A 353 -18.02 5.03 -23.46
N GLY A 354 -17.09 4.96 -22.50
CA GLY A 354 -16.83 6.00 -21.52
C GLY A 354 -16.25 7.27 -22.13
N TRP A 355 -16.76 8.41 -21.67
CA TRP A 355 -16.23 9.72 -22.01
C TRP A 355 -14.89 9.94 -21.29
N GLN A 356 -13.75 9.77 -21.98
CA GLN A 356 -12.40 9.75 -21.36
C GLN A 356 -11.79 11.14 -21.10
N CYS A 357 -12.54 12.21 -21.34
CA CYS A 357 -12.04 13.56 -21.24
C CYS A 357 -11.89 13.98 -19.79
N SER A 358 -10.69 14.41 -19.41
CA SER A 358 -10.44 15.00 -18.09
C SER A 358 -11.37 16.18 -17.86
N SER A 359 -11.78 16.38 -16.61
CA SER A 359 -12.69 17.44 -16.13
C SER A 359 -12.17 18.88 -16.30
N SER A 360 -11.27 19.15 -17.25
CA SER A 360 -10.85 20.49 -17.67
C SER A 360 -11.90 21.18 -18.56
N SER A 361 -13.16 20.74 -18.54
CA SER A 361 -14.24 21.51 -19.16
C SER A 361 -14.30 22.88 -18.51
N SER A 362 -14.39 23.92 -19.36
CA SER A 362 -14.47 25.32 -18.95
C SER A 362 -15.43 25.52 -17.77
N PRO A 363 -15.10 26.41 -16.81
CA PRO A 363 -15.96 26.69 -15.67
C PRO A 363 -17.31 27.21 -16.18
N GLY A 364 -18.39 26.42 -16.04
CA GLY A 364 -19.74 26.86 -16.34
C GLY A 364 -20.72 25.79 -16.85
N THR A 365 -20.27 24.68 -17.42
CA THR A 365 -21.19 23.60 -17.84
C THR A 365 -21.31 22.53 -16.75
N PRO A 366 -22.46 22.40 -16.06
CA PRO A 366 -22.66 21.31 -15.12
C PRO A 366 -22.60 19.96 -15.87
N MET A 367 -21.76 19.05 -15.38
CA MET A 367 -21.55 17.70 -15.93
C MET A 367 -22.86 16.88 -16.10
N TYR A 368 -23.91 17.24 -15.36
CA TYR A 368 -25.20 16.58 -15.36
C TYR A 368 -26.14 16.97 -16.52
N THR A 369 -25.85 18.04 -17.28
CA THR A 369 -26.71 18.46 -18.40
C THR A 369 -26.18 18.06 -19.77
N SER A 370 -25.00 17.46 -19.87
CA SER A 370 -24.48 16.98 -21.15
C SER A 370 -25.22 15.70 -21.58
N PRO A 371 -25.46 15.48 -22.89
CA PRO A 371 -26.03 14.23 -23.39
C PRO A 371 -25.08 13.03 -23.24
N ALA A 372 -23.80 13.28 -22.95
CA ALA A 372 -22.74 12.27 -22.88
C ALA A 372 -23.02 11.11 -21.90
N PRO A 373 -23.48 11.31 -20.64
CA PRO A 373 -23.71 10.19 -19.73
C PRO A 373 -24.88 9.28 -20.14
N ARG A 374 -25.85 9.82 -20.90
CA ARG A 374 -26.97 9.03 -21.43
C ARG A 374 -26.52 8.18 -22.61
N LEU A 375 -25.80 8.78 -23.56
CA LEU A 375 -25.21 8.10 -24.73
C LEU A 375 -24.20 7.03 -24.31
N GLU A 376 -23.30 7.35 -23.37
CA GLU A 376 -22.36 6.39 -22.78
C GLU A 376 -23.07 5.17 -22.21
N ARG A 377 -24.08 5.39 -21.35
CA ARG A 377 -24.85 4.28 -20.76
C ARG A 377 -25.51 3.42 -21.83
N GLY A 378 -26.03 4.04 -22.89
CA GLY A 378 -26.70 3.30 -23.94
C GLY A 378 -25.81 2.51 -24.87
N VAL A 379 -24.66 3.08 -25.24
CA VAL A 379 -23.63 2.34 -25.98
C VAL A 379 -23.09 1.20 -25.11
N ARG A 380 -22.88 1.43 -23.81
CA ARG A 380 -22.49 0.37 -22.86
C ARG A 380 -23.51 -0.76 -22.80
N ASP A 381 -24.80 -0.44 -22.63
CA ASP A 381 -25.87 -1.44 -22.55
C ASP A 381 -25.99 -2.24 -23.85
N TRP A 382 -25.87 -1.57 -25.02
CA TRP A 382 -25.84 -2.25 -26.32
C TRP A 382 -24.63 -3.19 -26.47
N LEU A 383 -23.42 -2.73 -26.12
CA LEU A 383 -22.20 -3.55 -26.13
C LEU A 383 -22.35 -4.78 -25.24
N LEU A 384 -23.07 -4.68 -24.12
CA LEU A 384 -23.38 -5.78 -23.21
C LEU A 384 -24.56 -6.65 -23.63
N GLY A 385 -25.30 -6.25 -24.66
CA GLY A 385 -26.45 -6.99 -25.20
C GLY A 385 -27.70 -6.84 -24.37
N ARG A 386 -27.77 -5.79 -23.56
CA ARG A 386 -28.95 -5.39 -22.83
C ARG A 386 -29.81 -4.57 -23.78
N THR A 387 -30.72 -5.23 -24.51
CA THR A 387 -31.62 -4.59 -25.50
C THR A 387 -33.12 -4.80 -25.21
N GLY A 388 -33.47 -5.46 -24.10
CA GLY A 388 -34.86 -5.66 -23.67
C GLY A 388 -35.47 -4.45 -22.97
N ASP A 389 -36.63 -4.62 -22.32
CA ASP A 389 -37.40 -3.52 -21.71
C ASP A 389 -36.66 -2.74 -20.60
N SER A 390 -35.65 -3.36 -19.98
CA SER A 390 -34.80 -2.73 -18.97
C SER A 390 -33.59 -1.98 -19.55
N ALA A 391 -33.40 -2.02 -20.87
CA ALA A 391 -32.31 -1.35 -21.57
C ALA A 391 -32.57 0.14 -21.73
N SER A 392 -31.49 0.93 -21.79
CA SER A 392 -31.60 2.34 -22.17
C SER A 392 -32.29 2.49 -23.54
N GLU A 393 -32.96 3.63 -23.71
CA GLU A 393 -33.60 4.00 -24.99
C GLU A 393 -32.63 3.95 -26.18
N ILE A 394 -31.39 4.41 -25.97
CA ILE A 394 -30.32 4.37 -26.97
C ILE A 394 -29.93 2.93 -27.32
N ALA A 395 -29.85 2.02 -26.35
CA ALA A 395 -29.54 0.62 -26.63
C ALA A 395 -30.65 -0.05 -27.45
N ARG A 396 -31.92 0.29 -27.19
CA ARG A 396 -33.07 -0.18 -27.97
C ARG A 396 -33.05 0.41 -29.38
N TYR A 397 -32.79 1.71 -29.52
CA TYR A 397 -32.63 2.38 -30.81
C TYR A 397 -31.50 1.74 -31.64
N LEU A 398 -30.32 1.55 -31.04
CA LEU A 398 -29.19 0.88 -31.69
C LEU A 398 -29.53 -0.55 -32.11
N ALA A 399 -30.40 -1.25 -31.38
CA ALA A 399 -30.85 -2.59 -31.74
C ALA A 399 -31.77 -2.60 -32.98
N THR A 400 -32.57 -1.54 -33.17
CA THR A 400 -33.49 -1.39 -34.31
C THR A 400 -32.83 -0.93 -35.61
N LEU A 401 -31.65 -0.31 -35.54
CA LEU A 401 -30.95 0.17 -36.74
C LEU A 401 -30.45 -0.98 -37.63
N PRO A 402 -30.52 -0.82 -38.97
CA PRO A 402 -29.77 -1.64 -39.91
C PRO A 402 -28.26 -1.62 -39.62
N ASP A 403 -27.54 -2.69 -39.94
CA ASP A 403 -26.12 -2.84 -39.58
C ASP A 403 -25.23 -1.69 -40.06
N ASN A 404 -25.43 -1.23 -41.30
CA ASN A 404 -24.69 -0.09 -41.87
C ASN A 404 -24.93 1.23 -41.11
N GLU A 405 -26.19 1.55 -40.79
CA GLU A 405 -26.55 2.76 -40.05
C GLU A 405 -26.06 2.70 -38.60
N ARG A 406 -26.16 1.52 -37.98
CA ARG A 406 -25.65 1.25 -36.63
C ARG A 406 -24.14 1.45 -36.56
N HIS A 407 -23.40 0.92 -37.53
CA HIS A 407 -21.94 1.05 -37.60
C HIS A 407 -21.53 2.52 -37.78
N GLU A 408 -22.19 3.25 -38.67
CA GLU A 408 -21.91 4.66 -38.89
C GLU A 408 -22.17 5.51 -37.64
N TRP A 409 -23.29 5.26 -36.95
CA TRP A 409 -23.63 5.94 -35.71
C TRP A 409 -22.60 5.66 -34.60
N LEU A 410 -22.22 4.39 -34.41
CA LEU A 410 -21.26 3.98 -33.39
C LEU A 410 -19.86 4.54 -33.67
N SER A 411 -19.41 4.52 -34.92
CA SER A 411 -18.13 5.12 -35.30
C SER A 411 -18.10 6.64 -35.04
N ARG A 412 -19.19 7.35 -35.36
CA ARG A 412 -19.31 8.79 -35.04
C ARG A 412 -19.26 9.05 -33.54
N TYR A 413 -19.95 8.23 -32.74
CA TYR A 413 -19.92 8.33 -31.29
C TYR A 413 -18.51 8.10 -30.73
N LEU A 414 -17.85 7.01 -31.10
CA LEU A 414 -16.53 6.64 -30.56
C LEU A 414 -15.47 7.67 -30.93
N LEU A 415 -15.48 8.18 -32.17
CA LEU A 415 -14.57 9.26 -32.59
C LEU A 415 -14.82 10.56 -31.83
N ALA A 416 -16.08 10.91 -31.56
CA ALA A 416 -16.41 12.10 -30.79
C ALA A 416 -16.02 11.96 -29.32
N ALA A 417 -16.17 10.76 -28.74
CA ALA A 417 -15.75 10.44 -27.38
C ALA A 417 -14.22 10.49 -27.21
N GLU A 418 -13.47 9.97 -28.19
CA GLU A 418 -12.01 10.03 -28.19
C GLU A 418 -11.49 11.47 -28.31
N ARG A 419 -12.12 12.28 -29.17
CA ARG A 419 -11.72 13.68 -29.42
C ARG A 419 -12.30 14.69 -28.43
N CYS A 420 -13.12 14.25 -27.48
CA CYS A 420 -13.81 15.13 -26.55
C CYS A 420 -14.74 16.16 -27.23
N ASP A 421 -15.30 15.82 -28.39
CA ASP A 421 -16.16 16.71 -29.15
C ASP A 421 -17.62 16.62 -28.66
N VAL A 422 -17.93 17.46 -27.68
CA VAL A 422 -19.29 17.54 -27.08
C VAL A 422 -20.34 17.93 -28.13
N SER A 423 -19.97 18.72 -29.15
CA SER A 423 -20.90 19.17 -30.17
C SER A 423 -21.31 18.04 -31.12
N ALA A 424 -20.33 17.21 -31.51
CA ALA A 424 -20.58 16.01 -32.30
C ALA A 424 -21.47 15.01 -31.53
N VAL A 425 -21.22 14.83 -30.23
CA VAL A 425 -22.07 13.96 -29.38
C VAL A 425 -23.48 14.52 -29.19
N ALA A 426 -23.63 15.83 -29.02
CA ALA A 426 -24.95 16.46 -28.94
C ALA A 426 -25.74 16.37 -30.26
N GLY A 427 -25.04 16.27 -31.40
CA GLY A 427 -25.62 16.05 -32.72
C GLY A 427 -26.14 14.63 -32.95
N LEU A 428 -25.69 13.64 -32.17
CA LEU A 428 -26.18 12.26 -32.20
C LEU A 428 -27.55 12.17 -31.49
N ARG A 429 -28.61 12.61 -32.17
CA ARG A 429 -29.98 12.47 -31.67
C ARG A 429 -30.52 11.07 -31.94
N VAL A 430 -31.21 10.53 -30.94
CA VAL A 430 -32.17 9.43 -31.10
C VAL A 430 -33.48 10.11 -31.49
N SER A 431 -33.93 9.92 -32.73
CA SER A 431 -35.17 10.49 -33.26
C SER A 431 -36.38 9.70 -32.84
#